data_AF-A0A7R9QXN2-F1
#
_entry.id   AF-A0A7R9QXN2-F1
#
_cell.length_a   1.000
_cell.length_b   1.000
_cell.length_c   1.000
_cell.angle_alpha   90.00
_cell.angle_beta   90.00
_cell.angle_gamma   90.00
#
_symmetry.space_group_name_H-M   'P 1'
#
loop_
_entity.id
_entity.type
_entity.pdbx_description
1 polymer ?
#
loop_
_entity_poly.entity_id
_entity_poly.type
_entity_poly.pdbx_seq_one_letter_code
_entity_poly.pdbx_strand_id
1 'polypeptide(L)'
;MSVMAVKSVNEDISDMLLELGKHELNVNQNRFKYQMYRKAAQSVKEYPKRIQTKTSLGKHELNVNQNRFKYQMYRKAAQSVKEYPKRIQSAKEAKGLAGVGDKIAVKIVDFVTNGSNRQLDRVRQSDKSQSINELLRVSGIGPKIAAKLCADGIDTIEKLKTVAHTLTDHQKIGLKYVDEFEQKIPRNEIQKIETILVDIAHEFNANLLLTICGSYRRGAQESGDIDVLITHQKMTSEQMLYKTNTYLKDLVRRMEKRALITHRLSLGDTKFMGVCRLSPDCVHRRLDIRFLP
;
A
#
# COMPACT_ATOMS: atom_id res chain seq x y z
N MET A 1 -5.10 -39.44 -12.17
CA MET A 1 -4.77 -38.48 -11.10
C MET A 1 -5.55 -37.19 -11.36
N SER A 2 -6.42 -36.79 -10.43
CA SER A 2 -7.46 -35.78 -10.61
C SER A 2 -6.90 -34.36 -10.84
N VAL A 3 -7.59 -33.60 -11.69
CA VAL A 3 -7.38 -32.16 -11.99
C VAL A 3 -7.28 -31.30 -10.71
N MET A 4 -7.79 -31.78 -9.57
CA MET A 4 -7.67 -31.10 -8.27
C MET A 4 -6.25 -31.09 -7.69
N ALA A 5 -5.40 -32.10 -7.96
CA ALA A 5 -4.04 -32.17 -7.42
C ALA A 5 -3.02 -31.30 -8.19
N VAL A 6 -3.37 -30.89 -9.42
CA VAL A 6 -2.53 -30.03 -10.26
C VAL A 6 -2.69 -28.54 -9.90
N LYS A 7 -3.88 -28.14 -9.40
CA LYS A 7 -4.13 -26.77 -8.95
C LYS A 7 -3.31 -26.39 -7.72
N SER A 8 -3.12 -27.29 -6.75
CA SER A 8 -2.44 -26.92 -5.49
C SER A 8 -0.98 -26.49 -5.71
N VAL A 9 -0.21 -27.24 -6.50
CA VAL A 9 1.23 -26.96 -6.68
C VAL A 9 1.48 -25.69 -7.49
N ASN A 10 0.69 -25.42 -8.53
CA ASN A 10 0.82 -24.18 -9.31
C ASN A 10 0.37 -22.96 -8.46
N GLU A 11 -0.63 -23.12 -7.60
CA GLU A 11 -1.04 -22.11 -6.63
C GLU A 11 0.08 -21.83 -5.61
N ASP A 12 0.71 -22.87 -5.06
CA ASP A 12 1.83 -22.73 -4.13
C ASP A 12 3.04 -22.02 -4.77
N ILE A 13 3.36 -22.34 -6.02
CA ILE A 13 4.42 -21.64 -6.78
C ILE A 13 4.02 -20.19 -7.02
N SER A 14 2.74 -19.92 -7.34
CA SER A 14 2.22 -18.57 -7.51
C SER A 14 2.38 -17.74 -6.24
N ASP A 15 1.97 -18.29 -5.09
CA ASP A 15 2.05 -17.63 -3.79
C ASP A 15 3.49 -17.37 -3.35
N MET A 16 4.38 -18.34 -3.56
CA MET A 16 5.82 -18.17 -3.37
C MET A 16 6.38 -17.02 -4.22
N LEU A 17 6.02 -16.94 -5.51
CA LEU A 17 6.48 -15.87 -6.40
C LEU A 17 5.92 -14.50 -5.96
N LEU A 18 4.68 -14.45 -5.49
CA LEU A 18 4.09 -13.23 -4.94
C LEU A 18 4.81 -12.77 -3.68
N GLU A 19 5.23 -13.69 -2.82
CA GLU A 19 6.01 -13.39 -1.61
C GLU A 19 7.41 -12.86 -1.93
N LEU A 20 8.14 -13.53 -2.82
CA LEU A 20 9.42 -13.04 -3.35
C LEU A 20 9.29 -11.64 -3.95
N GLY A 21 8.21 -11.41 -4.69
CA GLY A 21 7.89 -10.09 -5.21
C GLY A 21 7.70 -9.06 -4.09
N LYS A 22 6.90 -9.38 -3.07
CA LYS A 22 6.64 -8.46 -1.94
C LYS A 22 7.93 -8.11 -1.20
N HIS A 23 8.82 -9.08 -1.00
CA HIS A 23 10.13 -8.84 -0.40
C HIS A 23 10.96 -7.82 -1.22
N GLU A 24 10.97 -7.94 -2.55
CA GLU A 24 11.65 -6.97 -3.43
C GLU A 24 10.95 -5.60 -3.43
N LEU A 25 9.61 -5.56 -3.31
CA LEU A 25 8.81 -4.32 -3.30
C LEU A 25 8.88 -3.55 -1.97
N ASN A 26 9.06 -4.24 -0.84
CA ASN A 26 9.15 -3.64 0.49
C ASN A 26 10.34 -2.67 0.64
N VAL A 27 11.18 -2.52 -0.38
CA VAL A 27 12.30 -1.58 -0.41
C VAL A 27 11.88 -0.13 -0.67
N ASN A 28 10.68 0.23 -1.15
CA ASN A 28 10.16 1.62 -1.09
C ASN A 28 8.77 1.76 -1.75
N GLN A 29 7.74 2.16 -0.98
CA GLN A 29 6.40 2.48 -1.50
C GLN A 29 6.18 3.99 -1.54
N ASN A 30 6.01 4.60 -2.74
CA ASN A 30 5.28 5.89 -2.85
C ASN A 30 4.84 6.36 -4.27
N ARG A 31 5.06 5.61 -5.37
CA ARG A 31 4.71 6.08 -6.74
C ARG A 31 3.33 5.63 -7.27
N PHE A 32 2.81 4.48 -6.83
CA PHE A 32 1.58 3.89 -7.40
C PHE A 32 0.29 4.61 -7.00
N LYS A 33 0.22 5.15 -5.77
CA LYS A 33 -0.95 5.89 -5.32
C LYS A 33 -1.25 7.08 -6.25
N TYR A 34 -0.22 7.81 -6.71
CA TYR A 34 -0.39 8.95 -7.62
C TYR A 34 -0.98 8.60 -9.00
N GLN A 35 -0.52 7.52 -9.65
CA GLN A 35 -1.10 7.09 -10.94
C GLN A 35 -2.55 6.63 -10.81
N MET A 36 -2.88 5.99 -9.68
CA MET A 36 -4.25 5.60 -9.36
C MET A 36 -5.14 6.82 -9.12
N TYR A 37 -4.70 7.80 -8.32
CA TYR A 37 -5.43 9.04 -8.09
C TYR A 37 -5.67 9.81 -9.39
N ARG A 38 -4.67 9.87 -10.29
CA ARG A 38 -4.84 10.50 -11.62
C ARG A 38 -5.92 9.82 -12.46
N LYS A 39 -5.98 8.48 -12.47
CA LYS A 39 -7.03 7.74 -13.19
C LYS A 39 -8.41 7.95 -12.56
N ALA A 40 -8.47 8.07 -11.23
CA ALA A 40 -9.71 8.39 -10.53
C ALA A 40 -10.20 9.80 -10.86
N ALA A 41 -9.31 10.79 -10.83
CA ALA A 41 -9.59 12.16 -11.26
C ALA A 41 -10.12 12.20 -12.70
N GLN A 42 -9.49 11.46 -13.61
CA GLN A 42 -9.90 11.35 -15.02
C GLN A 42 -11.26 10.68 -15.26
N SER A 43 -11.75 9.87 -14.31
CA SER A 43 -13.07 9.21 -14.43
C SER A 43 -14.24 10.07 -13.92
N VAL A 44 -13.95 11.19 -13.26
CA VAL A 44 -14.95 12.22 -12.93
C VAL A 44 -15.24 12.99 -14.23
N LYS A 45 -16.52 13.17 -14.59
CA LYS A 45 -17.04 13.52 -15.93
C LYS A 45 -16.47 14.77 -16.64
N GLU A 46 -15.51 15.52 -16.09
CA GLU A 46 -14.94 16.75 -16.67
C GLU A 46 -13.45 17.00 -16.34
N TYR A 47 -12.55 15.99 -16.33
CA TYR A 47 -11.13 16.25 -16.02
C TYR A 47 -10.25 16.51 -17.27
N PRO A 48 -9.64 17.71 -17.44
CA PRO A 48 -8.81 18.03 -18.59
C PRO A 48 -7.45 17.30 -18.60
N LYS A 49 -7.02 16.84 -19.79
CA LYS A 49 -5.92 15.87 -20.02
C LYS A 49 -4.48 16.37 -19.83
N ARG A 50 -4.22 17.67 -19.61
CA ARG A 50 -2.85 18.19 -19.51
C ARG A 50 -2.43 18.27 -18.05
N ILE A 51 -1.42 17.48 -17.66
CA ILE A 51 -0.34 17.83 -16.70
C ILE A 51 0.56 16.59 -16.51
N GLN A 52 1.84 16.77 -16.84
CA GLN A 52 2.94 15.92 -16.41
C GLN A 52 3.99 16.88 -15.84
N THR A 53 4.20 16.87 -14.54
CA THR A 53 5.31 17.60 -13.92
C THR A 53 6.37 16.59 -13.47
N LYS A 54 7.51 16.63 -14.15
CA LYS A 54 8.77 15.97 -13.80
C LYS A 54 9.66 17.01 -13.13
N THR A 55 10.00 16.85 -11.86
CA THR A 55 11.25 17.38 -11.29
C THR A 55 11.48 16.81 -9.89
N SER A 56 12.75 16.50 -9.57
CA SER A 56 13.30 16.01 -8.28
C SER A 56 13.27 14.50 -7.93
N LEU A 57 12.82 13.62 -8.81
CA LEU A 57 12.63 12.20 -8.49
C LEU A 57 13.79 11.24 -8.89
N GLY A 58 14.80 11.68 -9.65
CA GLY A 58 15.69 10.80 -10.45
C GLY A 58 16.44 9.67 -9.73
N LYS A 59 17.14 9.92 -8.62
CA LYS A 59 17.95 8.88 -7.94
C LYS A 59 17.11 7.92 -7.10
N HIS A 60 16.06 8.42 -6.43
CA HIS A 60 15.07 7.59 -5.75
C HIS A 60 14.20 6.81 -6.75
N GLU A 61 13.85 7.40 -7.90
CA GLU A 61 13.10 6.73 -8.97
C GLU A 61 13.86 5.57 -9.56
N LEU A 62 15.18 5.65 -9.75
CA LEU A 62 15.96 4.56 -10.33
C LEU A 62 15.91 3.30 -9.44
N ASN A 63 16.16 3.45 -8.14
CA ASN A 63 16.12 2.32 -7.19
C ASN A 63 14.70 1.78 -6.97
N VAL A 64 13.70 2.66 -6.87
CA VAL A 64 12.28 2.26 -6.77
C VAL A 64 11.80 1.60 -8.06
N ASN A 65 12.23 2.09 -9.24
CA ASN A 65 11.86 1.50 -10.52
C ASN A 65 12.53 0.13 -10.71
N GLN A 66 13.80 -0.05 -10.35
CA GLN A 66 14.46 -1.36 -10.45
C GLN A 66 13.75 -2.42 -9.60
N ASN A 67 13.42 -2.10 -8.33
CA ASN A 67 12.71 -3.04 -7.46
C ASN A 67 11.24 -3.24 -7.87
N ARG A 68 10.61 -2.22 -8.47
CA ARG A 68 9.28 -2.34 -9.11
C ARG A 68 9.31 -3.25 -10.34
N PHE A 69 10.33 -3.16 -11.19
CA PHE A 69 10.47 -4.06 -12.34
C PHE A 69 10.58 -5.49 -11.86
N LYS A 70 11.41 -5.75 -10.84
CA LYS A 70 11.49 -7.09 -10.23
C LYS A 70 10.15 -7.57 -9.68
N TYR A 71 9.45 -6.76 -8.88
CA TYR A 71 8.11 -7.13 -8.38
C TYR A 71 7.11 -7.42 -9.51
N GLN A 72 7.07 -6.58 -10.54
CA GLN A 72 6.19 -6.78 -11.69
C GLN A 72 6.54 -8.06 -12.46
N MET A 73 7.82 -8.39 -12.58
CA MET A 73 8.27 -9.66 -13.16
C MET A 73 7.79 -10.85 -12.33
N TYR A 74 7.97 -10.82 -11.00
CA TYR A 74 7.45 -11.86 -10.09
C TYR A 74 5.93 -11.98 -10.16
N ARG A 75 5.20 -10.87 -10.17
CA ARG A 75 3.73 -10.87 -10.26
C ARG A 75 3.23 -11.41 -11.60
N LYS A 76 3.87 -11.02 -12.71
CA LYS A 76 3.53 -11.53 -14.04
C LYS A 76 3.80 -13.02 -14.15
N ALA A 77 4.95 -13.47 -13.64
CA ALA A 77 5.28 -14.89 -13.54
C ALA A 77 4.26 -15.66 -12.70
N ALA A 78 3.88 -15.14 -11.52
CA ALA A 78 2.90 -15.76 -10.63
C ALA A 78 1.54 -15.95 -11.30
N GLN A 79 1.07 -14.94 -12.05
CA GLN A 79 -0.17 -15.03 -12.81
C GLN A 79 -0.08 -16.12 -13.89
N SER A 80 0.99 -16.10 -14.70
CA SER A 80 1.20 -17.08 -15.77
C SER A 80 1.30 -18.51 -15.24
N VAL A 81 1.92 -18.71 -14.08
CA VAL A 81 2.00 -20.02 -13.41
C VAL A 81 0.63 -20.47 -12.92
N LYS A 82 -0.15 -19.56 -12.31
CA LYS A 82 -1.50 -19.86 -11.79
C LYS A 82 -2.48 -20.25 -12.91
N GLU A 83 -2.37 -19.60 -14.06
CA GLU A 83 -3.22 -19.86 -15.23
C GLU A 83 -2.75 -21.07 -16.05
N TYR A 84 -1.56 -21.62 -15.77
CA TYR A 84 -1.01 -22.72 -16.55
C TYR A 84 -1.81 -24.02 -16.29
N PRO A 85 -2.34 -24.69 -17.33
CA PRO A 85 -3.30 -25.79 -17.18
C PRO A 85 -2.69 -27.12 -16.74
N LYS A 86 -1.36 -27.24 -16.73
CA LYS A 86 -0.63 -28.45 -16.34
C LYS A 86 0.29 -28.16 -15.17
N ARG A 87 0.67 -29.20 -14.42
CA ARG A 87 1.66 -29.06 -13.35
C ARG A 87 3.02 -28.80 -14.01
N ILE A 88 3.69 -27.72 -13.61
CA ILE A 88 5.05 -27.43 -14.08
C ILE A 88 6.01 -28.46 -13.50
N GLN A 89 6.79 -29.12 -14.34
CA GLN A 89 7.74 -30.16 -13.93
C GLN A 89 9.21 -29.78 -14.15
N SER A 90 9.51 -28.73 -14.92
CA SER A 90 10.90 -28.37 -15.26
C SER A 90 11.13 -26.88 -15.51
N ALA A 91 12.39 -26.44 -15.45
CA ALA A 91 12.78 -25.06 -15.77
C ALA A 91 12.49 -24.72 -17.22
N LYS A 92 12.65 -25.69 -18.13
CA LYS A 92 12.42 -25.50 -19.56
C LYS A 92 10.95 -25.19 -19.83
N GLU A 93 10.06 -25.93 -19.17
CA GLU A 93 8.61 -25.70 -19.22
C GLU A 93 8.24 -24.35 -18.58
N ALA A 94 8.80 -24.04 -17.41
CA ALA A 94 8.58 -22.77 -16.73
C ALA A 94 9.02 -21.56 -17.57
N LYS A 95 10.18 -21.61 -18.25
CA LYS A 95 10.66 -20.54 -19.14
C LYS A 95 9.75 -20.28 -20.34
N GLY A 96 8.93 -21.26 -20.72
CA GLY A 96 7.92 -21.08 -21.77
C GLY A 96 6.77 -20.15 -21.35
N LEU A 97 6.64 -19.85 -20.05
CA LEU A 97 5.57 -19.00 -19.52
C LEU A 97 5.92 -17.52 -19.62
N ALA A 98 4.92 -16.72 -19.97
CA ALA A 98 5.08 -15.28 -20.11
C ALA A 98 5.56 -14.64 -18.79
N GLY A 99 6.68 -13.92 -18.83
CA GLY A 99 7.24 -13.25 -17.66
C GLY A 99 8.16 -14.12 -16.79
N VAL A 100 8.40 -15.38 -17.16
CA VAL A 100 9.36 -16.26 -16.49
C VAL A 100 10.71 -16.25 -17.22
N GLY A 101 11.68 -15.49 -16.69
CA GLY A 101 13.07 -15.52 -17.14
C GLY A 101 13.92 -16.53 -16.37
N ASP A 102 15.20 -16.66 -16.72
CA ASP A 102 16.12 -17.66 -16.17
C ASP A 102 16.14 -17.73 -14.64
N LYS A 103 16.22 -16.57 -13.97
CA LYS A 103 16.26 -16.48 -12.52
C LYS A 103 14.97 -16.96 -11.85
N ILE A 104 13.82 -16.71 -12.49
CA ILE A 104 12.51 -17.14 -11.97
C ILE A 104 12.33 -18.64 -12.23
N ALA A 105 12.74 -19.13 -13.40
CA ALA A 105 12.69 -20.55 -13.73
C ALA A 105 13.51 -21.42 -12.76
N VAL A 106 14.70 -20.95 -12.36
CA VAL A 106 15.52 -21.63 -11.33
C VAL A 106 14.76 -21.72 -10.00
N LYS A 107 14.08 -20.64 -9.58
CA LYS A 107 13.30 -20.62 -8.33
C LYS A 107 12.08 -21.54 -8.38
N ILE A 108 11.42 -21.62 -9.53
CA ILE A 108 10.29 -22.54 -9.76
C ILE A 108 10.78 -23.98 -9.68
N VAL A 109 11.91 -24.32 -10.30
CA VAL A 109 12.46 -25.69 -10.21
C VAL A 109 12.89 -26.05 -8.81
N ASP A 110 13.55 -25.13 -8.11
CA ASP A 110 13.92 -25.33 -6.70
C ASP A 110 12.69 -25.71 -5.87
N PHE A 111 11.57 -24.99 -6.05
CA PHE A 111 10.30 -25.29 -5.40
C PHE A 111 9.68 -26.62 -5.83
N VAL A 112 9.63 -26.92 -7.14
CA VAL A 112 9.08 -28.18 -7.66
C VAL A 112 9.88 -29.39 -7.19
N THR A 113 11.19 -29.23 -7.01
CA THR A 113 12.12 -30.32 -6.65
C THR A 113 12.16 -30.54 -5.14
N ASN A 114 12.23 -29.45 -4.36
CA ASN A 114 12.44 -29.52 -2.91
C ASN A 114 11.14 -29.31 -2.10
N GLY A 115 10.03 -28.95 -2.73
CA GLY A 115 8.79 -28.52 -2.05
C GLY A 115 8.89 -27.14 -1.39
N SER A 116 10.05 -26.49 -1.48
CA SER A 116 10.32 -25.17 -0.92
C SER A 116 11.40 -24.45 -1.73
N ASN A 117 11.52 -23.15 -1.54
CA ASN A 117 12.58 -22.37 -2.17
C ASN A 117 13.65 -22.05 -1.13
N ARG A 118 14.84 -22.63 -1.30
CA ARG A 118 15.92 -22.54 -0.30
C ARG A 118 16.34 -21.10 0.00
N GLN A 119 16.20 -20.19 -0.97
CA GLN A 119 16.49 -18.78 -0.76
C GLN A 119 15.41 -18.10 0.08
N LEU A 120 14.13 -18.38 -0.17
CA LEU A 120 13.03 -17.93 0.70
C LEU A 120 13.16 -18.51 2.10
N ASP A 121 13.46 -19.80 2.23
CA ASP A 121 13.59 -20.44 3.54
C ASP A 121 14.75 -19.84 4.33
N ARG A 122 15.90 -19.60 3.71
CA ARG A 122 17.02 -18.88 4.35
C ARG A 122 16.67 -17.45 4.76
N VAL A 123 15.88 -16.74 3.95
CA VAL A 123 15.41 -15.39 4.29
C VAL A 123 14.40 -15.46 5.44
N ARG A 124 13.46 -16.42 5.43
CA ARG A 124 12.46 -16.64 6.48
C ARG A 124 13.07 -17.11 7.81
N GLN A 125 14.15 -17.89 7.76
CA GLN A 125 14.82 -18.47 8.92
C GLN A 125 15.89 -17.57 9.54
N SER A 126 16.26 -16.46 8.90
CA SER A 126 17.20 -15.53 9.53
C SER A 126 16.47 -14.69 10.58
N ASP A 127 16.90 -14.77 11.84
CA ASP A 127 16.34 -14.00 12.97
C ASP A 127 16.24 -12.51 12.61
N LYS A 128 17.27 -11.99 11.93
CA LYS A 128 17.33 -10.60 11.46
C LYS A 128 16.18 -10.23 10.51
N SER A 129 15.73 -11.13 9.65
CA SER A 129 14.60 -10.87 8.74
C SER A 129 13.27 -10.93 9.47
N GLN A 130 13.12 -11.80 10.47
CA GLN A 130 11.90 -11.86 11.28
C GLN A 130 11.74 -10.60 12.12
N SER A 131 12.78 -10.17 12.81
CA SER A 131 12.80 -8.93 13.59
C SER A 131 12.51 -7.69 12.74
N ILE A 132 13.14 -7.58 11.57
CA ILE A 132 12.86 -6.47 10.65
C ILE A 132 11.39 -6.50 10.20
N ASN A 133 10.86 -7.67 9.84
CA ASN A 133 9.47 -7.80 9.41
C ASN A 133 8.49 -7.47 10.53
N GLU A 134 8.80 -7.81 11.77
CA GLU A 134 7.99 -7.48 12.92
C GLU A 134 7.88 -5.97 13.12
N LEU A 135 9.00 -5.25 13.09
CA LEU A 135 9.00 -3.79 13.24
C LEU A 135 8.37 -3.07 12.04
N LEU A 136 8.41 -3.66 10.85
CA LEU A 136 7.75 -3.11 9.65
C LEU A 136 6.21 -3.11 9.75
N ARG A 137 5.62 -3.86 10.70
CA ARG A 137 4.18 -3.81 10.99
C ARG A 137 3.76 -2.45 11.54
N VAL A 138 4.67 -1.75 12.21
CA VAL A 138 4.41 -0.45 12.84
C VAL A 138 4.43 0.66 11.80
N SER A 139 3.27 1.30 11.59
CA SER A 139 3.14 2.46 10.69
C SER A 139 4.12 3.58 11.08
N GLY A 140 4.92 4.05 10.12
CA GLY A 140 5.98 5.04 10.36
C GLY A 140 7.37 4.44 10.55
N ILE A 141 7.48 3.11 10.62
CA ILE A 141 8.76 2.38 10.59
C ILE A 141 8.95 1.75 9.21
N GLY A 142 9.88 2.32 8.44
CA GLY A 142 10.32 1.75 7.16
C GLY A 142 11.56 0.88 7.30
N PRO A 143 12.00 0.19 6.23
CA PRO A 143 13.11 -0.79 6.29
C PRO A 143 14.41 -0.24 6.87
N LYS A 144 14.74 1.03 6.56
CA LYS A 144 15.92 1.71 7.10
C LYS A 144 15.85 1.89 8.61
N ILE A 145 14.68 2.25 9.14
CA ILE A 145 14.46 2.48 10.56
C ILE A 145 14.42 1.13 11.29
N ALA A 146 13.68 0.15 10.75
CA ALA A 146 13.63 -1.21 11.28
C ALA A 146 15.03 -1.83 11.40
N ALA A 147 15.85 -1.74 10.33
CA ALA A 147 17.21 -2.27 10.35
C ALA A 147 18.11 -1.58 11.39
N LYS A 148 17.93 -0.26 11.61
CA LYS A 148 18.65 0.48 12.65
C LYS A 148 18.22 0.02 14.04
N LEU A 149 16.91 -0.05 14.30
CA LEU A 149 16.37 -0.51 15.58
C LEU A 149 16.87 -1.92 15.93
N CYS A 150 16.85 -2.85 14.97
CA CYS A 150 17.40 -4.20 15.17
C CYS A 150 18.91 -4.17 15.50
N ALA A 151 19.69 -3.29 14.85
CA ALA A 151 21.11 -3.13 15.17
C ALA A 151 21.33 -2.55 16.58
N ASP A 152 20.39 -1.73 17.05
CA ASP A 152 20.34 -1.19 18.41
C ASP A 152 19.74 -2.18 19.43
N GLY A 153 19.49 -3.45 19.04
CA GLY A 153 18.94 -4.51 19.90
C GLY A 153 17.43 -4.46 20.13
N ILE A 154 16.73 -3.55 19.45
CA ILE A 154 15.27 -3.39 19.47
C ILE A 154 14.71 -4.15 18.27
N ASP A 155 14.40 -5.41 18.47
CA ASP A 155 14.07 -6.38 17.43
C ASP A 155 12.62 -6.91 17.51
N THR A 156 11.86 -6.52 18.53
CA THR A 156 10.43 -6.83 18.71
C THR A 156 9.59 -5.59 19.01
N ILE A 157 8.27 -5.71 18.85
CA ILE A 157 7.31 -4.66 19.23
C ILE A 157 7.35 -4.39 20.74
N GLU A 158 7.55 -5.41 21.56
CA GLU A 158 7.67 -5.28 23.02
C GLU A 158 8.88 -4.42 23.40
N LYS A 159 10.05 -4.68 22.79
CA LYS A 159 11.23 -3.84 22.98
C LYS A 159 11.02 -2.44 22.42
N LEU A 160 10.29 -2.29 21.31
CA LEU A 160 9.98 -0.98 20.74
C LEU A 160 9.12 -0.14 21.70
N LYS A 161 8.21 -0.76 22.48
CA LYS A 161 7.40 -0.07 23.51
C LYS A 161 8.25 0.52 24.62
N THR A 162 9.39 -0.09 25.00
CA THR A 162 10.26 0.44 26.07
C THR A 162 10.96 1.73 25.65
N VAL A 163 11.21 1.91 24.35
CA VAL A 163 11.83 3.12 23.77
C VAL A 163 10.83 4.06 23.13
N ALA A 164 9.52 3.92 23.40
CA ALA A 164 8.45 4.68 22.74
C ALA A 164 8.63 6.21 22.85
N HIS A 165 9.31 6.70 23.89
CA HIS A 165 9.62 8.12 24.07
C HIS A 165 10.55 8.68 22.97
N THR A 166 11.41 7.86 22.37
CA THR A 166 12.33 8.23 21.27
C THR A 166 11.65 8.27 19.90
N LEU A 167 10.44 7.72 19.79
CA LEU A 167 9.72 7.60 18.53
C LEU A 167 9.07 8.93 18.11
N THR A 168 8.98 9.13 16.80
CA THR A 168 8.18 10.22 16.23
C THR A 168 6.69 10.02 16.53
N ASP A 169 5.89 11.09 16.47
CA ASP A 169 4.45 10.99 16.71
C ASP A 169 3.75 10.01 15.76
N HIS A 170 4.16 9.96 14.48
CA HIS A 170 3.67 8.96 13.54
C HIS A 170 3.96 7.55 14.05
N GLN A 171 5.21 7.26 14.42
CA GLN A 171 5.59 5.93 14.93
C GLN A 171 4.88 5.57 16.24
N LYS A 172 4.67 6.54 17.15
CA LYS A 172 3.92 6.32 18.39
C LYS A 172 2.48 5.91 18.11
N ILE A 173 1.80 6.61 17.19
CA ILE A 173 0.44 6.25 16.77
C ILE A 173 0.43 4.91 16.03
N GLY A 174 1.42 4.65 15.18
CA GLY A 174 1.58 3.37 14.51
C GLY A 174 1.79 2.21 15.47
N LEU A 175 2.53 2.43 16.56
CA LEU A 175 2.79 1.44 17.59
C LEU A 175 1.54 1.20 18.44
N LYS A 176 0.81 2.27 18.77
CA LYS A 176 -0.42 2.21 19.58
C LYS A 176 -1.52 1.40 18.90
N TYR A 177 -1.70 1.56 17.60
CA TYR A 177 -2.79 0.94 16.84
C TYR A 177 -2.31 -0.12 15.85
N VAL A 178 -1.15 -0.74 16.08
CA VAL A 178 -0.57 -1.74 15.16
C VAL A 178 -1.56 -2.86 14.86
N ASP A 179 -2.19 -3.42 15.90
CA ASP A 179 -3.15 -4.53 15.75
C ASP A 179 -4.44 -4.09 15.06
N GLU A 180 -4.91 -2.86 15.30
CA GLU A 180 -6.10 -2.30 14.63
C GLU A 180 -5.84 -2.00 13.16
N PHE A 181 -4.62 -1.56 12.80
CA PHE A 181 -4.23 -1.27 11.42
C PHE A 181 -4.00 -2.52 10.56
N GLU A 182 -3.77 -3.67 11.19
CA GLU A 182 -3.65 -4.95 10.48
C GLU A 182 -5.02 -5.56 10.14
N GLN A 183 -6.07 -5.16 10.86
CA GLN A 183 -7.43 -5.59 10.57
C GLN A 183 -7.91 -5.03 9.23
N LYS A 184 -8.51 -5.91 8.41
CA LYS A 184 -9.19 -5.50 7.19
C LYS A 184 -10.39 -4.61 7.49
N ILE A 185 -10.67 -3.71 6.55
CA ILE A 185 -11.80 -2.78 6.60
C ILE A 185 -12.88 -3.32 5.66
N PRO A 186 -14.03 -3.79 6.18
CA PRO A 186 -15.16 -4.20 5.38
C PRO A 186 -15.67 -3.07 4.47
N ARG A 187 -16.10 -3.42 3.26
CA ARG A 187 -16.59 -2.45 2.27
C ARG A 187 -17.76 -1.59 2.78
N ASN A 188 -18.67 -2.17 3.56
CA ASN A 188 -19.80 -1.45 4.15
C ASN A 188 -19.36 -0.40 5.18
N GLU A 189 -18.27 -0.63 5.91
CA GLU A 189 -17.68 0.37 6.81
C GLU A 189 -17.14 1.56 6.03
N ILE A 190 -16.45 1.30 4.91
CA ILE A 190 -15.93 2.35 4.01
C ILE A 190 -17.07 3.17 3.41
N GLN A 191 -18.20 2.55 3.03
CA GLN A 191 -19.38 3.26 2.52
C GLN A 191 -19.99 4.22 3.55
N LYS A 192 -20.04 3.83 4.83
CA LYS A 192 -20.51 4.71 5.90
C LYS A 192 -19.56 5.89 6.11
N ILE A 193 -18.25 5.63 6.10
CA ILE A 193 -17.22 6.68 6.20
C ILE A 193 -17.28 7.62 4.98
N GLU A 194 -17.48 7.08 3.77
CA GLU A 194 -17.66 7.83 2.53
C GLU A 194 -18.82 8.80 2.63
N THR A 195 -19.96 8.36 3.17
CA THR A 195 -21.15 9.20 3.38
C THR A 195 -20.80 10.42 4.25
N ILE A 196 -20.19 10.18 5.43
CA ILE A 196 -19.79 11.26 6.35
C ILE A 196 -18.78 12.22 5.70
N LEU A 197 -17.80 11.68 4.97
CA LEU A 197 -16.79 12.47 4.29
C LEU A 197 -17.38 13.35 3.18
N VAL A 198 -18.33 12.82 2.40
CA VAL A 198 -19.06 13.56 1.35
C VAL A 198 -19.89 14.67 1.99
N ASP A 199 -20.62 14.38 3.07
CA ASP A 199 -21.43 15.38 3.77
C ASP A 199 -20.57 16.54 4.27
N ILE A 200 -19.45 16.24 4.95
CA ILE A 200 -18.49 17.26 5.44
C ILE A 200 -17.92 18.10 4.29
N ALA A 201 -17.56 17.46 3.17
CA ALA A 201 -17.01 18.15 2.01
C ALA A 201 -18.04 19.07 1.35
N HIS A 202 -19.27 18.58 1.18
CA HIS A 202 -20.37 19.30 0.58
C HIS A 202 -20.81 20.49 1.46
N GLU A 203 -20.94 20.30 2.78
CA GLU A 203 -21.19 21.38 3.76
C GLU A 203 -20.12 22.47 3.72
N PHE A 204 -18.87 22.11 3.41
CA PHE A 204 -17.79 23.07 3.32
C PHE A 204 -17.77 23.83 1.98
N ASN A 205 -17.89 23.11 0.86
CA ASN A 205 -17.95 23.68 -0.47
C ASN A 205 -18.54 22.66 -1.46
N ALA A 206 -19.70 22.97 -2.02
CA ALA A 206 -20.42 22.11 -2.97
C ALA A 206 -19.67 21.81 -4.29
N ASN A 207 -18.60 22.56 -4.61
CA ASN A 207 -17.75 22.28 -5.78
C ASN A 207 -16.66 21.24 -5.49
N LEU A 208 -16.53 20.78 -4.25
CA LEU A 208 -15.61 19.70 -3.89
C LEU A 208 -16.21 18.35 -4.25
N LEU A 209 -15.44 17.54 -4.96
CA LEU A 209 -15.79 16.17 -5.29
C LEU A 209 -14.88 15.22 -4.55
N LEU A 210 -15.50 14.33 -3.77
CA LEU A 210 -14.80 13.29 -3.03
C LEU A 210 -14.97 11.96 -3.74
N THR A 211 -13.91 11.16 -3.80
CA THR A 211 -13.95 9.82 -4.40
C THR A 211 -13.07 8.87 -3.61
N ILE A 212 -13.65 7.79 -3.09
CA ILE A 212 -12.88 6.71 -2.49
C ILE A 212 -12.13 5.95 -3.60
N CYS A 213 -10.84 5.79 -3.42
CA CYS A 213 -9.89 5.21 -4.35
C CYS A 213 -9.39 3.84 -3.84
N GLY A 214 -8.10 3.56 -3.98
CA GLY A 214 -7.49 2.40 -3.36
C GLY A 214 -8.02 1.06 -3.89
N SER A 215 -7.98 0.05 -3.02
CA SER A 215 -8.54 -1.27 -3.28
C SER A 215 -10.07 -1.24 -3.38
N TYR A 216 -10.74 -0.36 -2.62
CA TYR A 216 -12.18 -0.12 -2.71
C TYR A 216 -12.64 0.20 -4.14
N ARG A 217 -11.97 1.14 -4.84
CA ARG A 217 -12.30 1.48 -6.25
C ARG A 217 -12.03 0.35 -7.23
N ARG A 218 -11.17 -0.61 -6.87
CA ARG A 218 -10.91 -1.82 -7.68
C ARG A 218 -11.90 -2.95 -7.41
N GLY A 219 -12.94 -2.71 -6.59
CA GLY A 219 -13.99 -3.68 -6.29
C GLY A 219 -13.68 -4.63 -5.13
N ALA A 220 -12.66 -4.34 -4.31
CA ALA A 220 -12.38 -5.18 -3.15
C ALA A 220 -13.54 -5.11 -2.12
N GLN A 221 -13.87 -6.28 -1.54
CA GLN A 221 -14.83 -6.39 -0.42
C GLN A 221 -14.22 -5.96 0.91
N GLU A 222 -12.89 -5.95 0.97
CA GLU A 222 -12.11 -5.56 2.14
C GLU A 222 -10.91 -4.71 1.69
N SER A 223 -10.55 -3.70 2.48
CA SER A 223 -9.39 -2.84 2.22
C SER A 223 -8.42 -2.84 3.41
N GLY A 224 -7.18 -2.42 3.19
CA GLY A 224 -6.21 -2.23 4.28
C GLY A 224 -6.20 -0.80 4.83
N ASP A 225 -6.52 0.18 3.99
CA ASP A 225 -6.65 1.59 4.34
C ASP A 225 -7.74 2.24 3.49
N ILE A 226 -8.13 3.46 3.88
CA ILE A 226 -9.08 4.28 3.14
C ILE A 226 -8.29 5.35 2.37
N ASP A 227 -8.27 5.22 1.05
CA ASP A 227 -7.65 6.18 0.15
C ASP A 227 -8.72 7.12 -0.40
N VAL A 228 -8.59 8.42 -0.18
CA VAL A 228 -9.55 9.42 -0.65
C VAL A 228 -8.88 10.37 -1.62
N LEU A 229 -9.53 10.62 -2.75
CA LEU A 229 -9.21 11.71 -3.65
C LEU A 229 -10.26 12.82 -3.47
N ILE A 230 -9.80 14.06 -3.35
CA ILE A 230 -10.64 15.26 -3.36
C ILE A 230 -10.19 16.13 -4.52
N THR A 231 -11.13 16.57 -5.35
CA THR A 231 -10.92 17.55 -6.42
C THR A 231 -11.88 18.72 -6.27
N HIS A 232 -11.63 19.82 -6.98
CA HIS A 232 -12.51 20.98 -6.98
C HIS A 232 -12.89 21.33 -8.41
N GLN A 233 -14.18 21.20 -8.76
CA GLN A 233 -14.68 21.30 -10.15
C GLN A 233 -14.21 22.54 -10.90
N LYS A 234 -14.10 23.68 -10.20
CA LYS A 234 -13.75 24.97 -10.82
C LYS A 234 -12.29 25.37 -10.64
N MET A 235 -11.46 24.54 -10.00
CA MET A 235 -10.09 24.93 -9.68
C MET A 235 -9.12 24.42 -10.74
N THR A 236 -8.38 25.33 -11.35
CA THR A 236 -7.31 24.95 -12.27
C THR A 236 -6.03 24.62 -11.51
N SER A 237 -5.14 23.87 -12.15
CA SER A 237 -3.84 23.53 -11.56
C SER A 237 -2.93 24.73 -11.37
N GLU A 238 -3.15 25.80 -12.14
CA GLU A 238 -2.47 27.08 -11.99
C GLU A 238 -2.90 27.79 -10.70
N GLN A 239 -4.21 27.82 -10.42
CA GLN A 239 -4.76 28.37 -9.17
C GLN A 239 -4.26 27.61 -7.94
N MET A 240 -4.01 26.30 -8.06
CA MET A 240 -3.40 25.46 -7.02
C MET A 240 -1.93 25.77 -6.74
N LEU A 241 -1.17 26.20 -7.75
CA LEU A 241 0.27 26.42 -7.62
C LEU A 241 0.60 27.78 -7.00
N TYR A 242 -0.24 28.79 -7.26
CA TYR A 242 0.01 30.18 -6.88
C TYR A 242 -0.78 30.67 -5.65
N LYS A 243 -1.76 29.89 -5.16
CA LYS A 243 -2.48 30.20 -3.91
C LYS A 243 -2.16 29.16 -2.85
N THR A 244 -1.97 29.61 -1.60
CA THR A 244 -1.92 28.73 -0.44
C THR A 244 -3.26 27.98 -0.35
N ASN A 245 -3.31 26.74 -0.83
CA ASN A 245 -4.51 25.93 -0.75
C ASN A 245 -4.75 25.52 0.72
N THR A 246 -5.76 26.12 1.35
CA THR A 246 -6.18 25.75 2.71
C THR A 246 -7.30 24.71 2.73
N TYR A 247 -7.91 24.35 1.59
CA TYR A 247 -9.06 23.45 1.51
C TYR A 247 -8.81 22.14 2.26
N LEU A 248 -7.68 21.49 2.03
CA LEU A 248 -7.36 20.24 2.72
C LEU A 248 -7.21 20.44 4.23
N LYS A 249 -6.54 21.52 4.66
CA LYS A 249 -6.36 21.83 6.08
C LYS A 249 -7.70 22.16 6.77
N ASP A 250 -8.59 22.88 6.08
CA ASP A 250 -9.91 23.25 6.59
C ASP A 250 -10.86 22.04 6.63
N LEU A 251 -10.83 21.18 5.62
CA LEU A 251 -11.55 19.90 5.60
C LEU A 251 -11.13 18.99 6.75
N VAL A 252 -9.82 18.80 6.94
CA VAL A 252 -9.29 17.98 8.04
C VAL A 252 -9.74 18.54 9.39
N ARG A 253 -9.69 19.86 9.59
CA ARG A 253 -10.21 20.51 10.81
C ARG A 253 -11.70 20.23 11.03
N ARG A 254 -12.52 20.21 9.98
CA ARG A 254 -13.96 19.87 10.08
C ARG A 254 -14.18 18.38 10.39
N MET A 255 -13.41 17.49 9.77
CA MET A 255 -13.46 16.05 10.05
C MET A 255 -13.07 15.72 11.49
N GLU A 256 -12.16 16.47 12.09
CA GLU A 256 -11.82 16.34 13.52
C GLU A 256 -12.92 16.85 14.43
N LYS A 257 -13.55 18.00 14.09
CA LYS A 257 -14.70 18.51 14.85
C LYS A 257 -15.89 17.53 14.86
N ARG A 258 -16.02 16.72 13.80
CA ARG A 258 -17.00 15.62 13.70
C ARG A 258 -16.51 14.31 14.34
N ALA A 259 -15.36 14.32 15.02
CA ALA A 259 -14.70 13.16 15.62
C ALA A 259 -14.40 12.00 14.66
N LEU A 260 -14.44 12.24 13.33
CA LEU A 260 -14.12 11.25 12.31
C LEU A 260 -12.61 11.03 12.24
N ILE A 261 -11.83 12.10 12.13
CA ILE A 261 -10.36 12.04 12.24
C ILE A 261 -9.98 12.13 13.71
N THR A 262 -9.21 11.15 14.18
CA THR A 262 -8.75 11.05 15.57
C THR A 262 -7.28 11.42 15.72
N HIS A 263 -6.46 11.19 14.70
CA HIS A 263 -5.02 11.50 14.75
C HIS A 263 -4.52 12.01 13.40
N ARG A 264 -3.62 12.99 13.44
CA ARG A 264 -2.85 13.47 12.29
C ARG A 264 -1.47 12.83 12.29
N LEU A 265 -1.12 12.11 11.22
CA LEU A 265 0.25 11.60 11.02
C LEU A 265 1.08 12.58 10.20
N SER A 266 0.47 13.20 9.19
CA SER A 266 1.08 14.23 8.35
C SER A 266 0.00 15.06 7.67
N LEU A 267 0.18 16.38 7.60
CA LEU A 267 -0.74 17.30 6.92
C LEU A 267 0.06 18.35 6.13
N GLY A 268 0.01 18.23 4.80
CA GLY A 268 0.49 19.24 3.86
C GLY A 268 -0.67 19.87 3.08
N ASP A 269 -0.35 20.65 2.05
CA ASP A 269 -1.37 21.37 1.27
C ASP A 269 -2.17 20.45 0.32
N THR A 270 -1.55 19.36 -0.15
CA THR A 270 -2.16 18.41 -1.11
C THR A 270 -2.29 16.99 -0.59
N LYS A 271 -1.74 16.72 0.59
CA LYS A 271 -1.63 15.37 1.15
C LYS A 271 -1.90 15.40 2.64
N PHE A 272 -2.81 14.53 3.07
CA PHE A 272 -3.02 14.19 4.47
C PHE A 272 -2.81 12.69 4.66
N MET A 273 -2.22 12.33 5.79
CA MET A 273 -2.13 10.97 6.31
C MET A 273 -2.59 11.03 7.76
N GLY A 274 -3.55 10.19 8.11
CA GLY A 274 -4.13 10.20 9.44
C GLY A 274 -4.80 8.90 9.81
N VAL A 275 -5.55 9.00 10.90
CA VAL A 275 -6.33 7.92 11.48
C VAL A 275 -7.75 8.42 11.65
N CYS A 276 -8.71 7.59 11.24
CA CYS A 276 -10.13 7.84 11.42
C CYS A 276 -10.82 6.68 12.14
N ARG A 277 -12.02 6.90 12.64
CA ARG A 277 -12.90 5.83 13.13
C ARG A 277 -14.34 6.18 12.82
N LEU A 278 -15.16 5.17 12.52
CA LEU A 278 -16.57 5.39 12.17
C LEU A 278 -17.40 5.84 13.37
N SER A 279 -17.11 5.30 14.55
CA SER A 279 -17.75 5.66 15.82
C SER A 279 -16.79 5.39 16.99
N PRO A 280 -17.09 5.85 18.23
CA PRO A 280 -16.25 5.60 19.38
C PRO A 280 -15.97 4.12 19.68
N ASP A 281 -16.92 3.24 19.35
CA ASP A 281 -16.84 1.79 19.59
C ASP A 281 -16.21 1.02 18.41
N CYS A 282 -15.87 1.72 17.32
CA CYS A 282 -15.20 1.13 16.17
C CYS A 282 -13.68 1.26 16.28
N VAL A 283 -12.98 0.30 15.67
CA VAL A 283 -11.53 0.33 15.53
C VAL A 283 -11.06 1.47 14.63
N HIS A 284 -9.82 1.89 14.84
CA HIS A 284 -9.11 2.93 14.13
C HIS A 284 -8.65 2.43 12.76
N ARG A 285 -8.94 3.22 11.72
CA ARG A 285 -8.57 2.94 10.34
C ARG A 285 -7.60 3.99 9.83
N ARG A 286 -6.60 3.57 9.04
CA ARG A 286 -5.77 4.54 8.33
C ARG A 286 -6.57 5.24 7.23
N LEU A 287 -6.40 6.55 7.15
CA LEU A 287 -7.02 7.43 6.16
C LEU A 287 -5.94 8.25 5.46
N ASP A 288 -5.82 8.09 4.15
CA ASP A 288 -4.93 8.89 3.32
C ASP A 288 -5.78 9.74 2.36
N ILE A 289 -5.66 11.08 2.46
CA ILE A 289 -6.36 12.00 1.55
C ILE A 289 -5.34 12.61 0.59
N ARG A 290 -5.70 12.69 -0.69
CA ARG A 290 -5.05 13.54 -1.67
C ARG A 290 -6.02 14.58 -2.17
N PHE A 291 -5.55 15.82 -2.15
CA PHE A 291 -6.24 16.93 -2.78
C PHE A 291 -5.52 17.24 -4.10
N LEU A 292 -6.24 17.13 -5.21
CA LEU A 292 -5.78 17.53 -6.54
C LEU A 292 -6.68 18.66 -7.06
N PRO A 293 -6.19 19.55 -7.94
CA PRO A 293 -7.06 20.46 -8.68
C PRO A 293 -8.17 19.67 -9.38
#